data_AF-A0A957UIV7-F1
#
_entry.id   AF-A0A957UIV7-F1
#
_cell.length_a   1.000
_cell.length_b   1.000
_cell.length_c   1.000
_cell.angle_alpha   90.00
_cell.angle_beta   90.00
_cell.angle_gamma   90.00
#
_symmetry.space_group_name_H-M   'P 1'
#
loop_
_entity.id
_entity.type
_entity.pdbx_description
1 polymer ?
#
loop_
_entity_poly.entity_id
_entity_poly.type
_entity_poly.pdbx_seq_one_letter_code
_entity_poly.pdbx_strand_id
1 'polypeptide(L)'
;VTPVVSGGFNVGDLNQDSNLDLSEIWRYTCTTQINQDTTNVVTVNALDPTELPVPPAQDTAFVDVLPVIALTKSAAPAALPEPSGLFTFTVQVQNQSSEPVTLASLVDDVHGDLNGQGTCTLPQLMAIAGLYECAFSATVMGNAGDVEVDTITATAHDNENNVATAQDSAQVSFTDLPSEIAVIKSADQTLIPKTGADVAYTVTVANLSAADVVTITSLIDSAFGDLTDRANLPNSNCTVPQVLNVGGRYTCLFTAFVTATTPISETHVNVVTATGVDDDGNPLSNADDATVPFDEPLLVALKTDVLQNDADGSGNLSVGDTLRYTIRVTNRGPVEAVDVVLEDTLMPGVTLLAGSLTTSQGVIVAGSSSGDAVVTINLGVLPGNNSEAVVQFDVVIANINLATNPCITNQATVIHRAVGTPSGQAVVQTDDPNTPLNGDATVSCIPTGLDDGDEPSGGQLNRPLYLPVAMR
;
A
#
# COMPACT_ATOMS: atom_id res chain seq x y z
N VAL A 1 -9.10 -13.48 86.98
CA VAL A 1 -10.43 -14.02 87.34
C VAL A 1 -10.97 -13.24 88.52
N THR A 2 -12.10 -12.56 88.36
CA THR A 2 -12.75 -11.82 89.45
C THR A 2 -14.02 -12.55 89.87
N PRO A 3 -14.30 -12.70 91.19
CA PRO A 3 -15.60 -13.17 91.65
C PRO A 3 -16.68 -12.24 91.11
N VAL A 4 -17.75 -12.80 90.59
CA VAL A 4 -18.90 -12.00 90.21
C VAL A 4 -19.66 -11.74 91.49
N VAL A 5 -19.67 -10.52 92.05
CA VAL A 5 -20.30 -10.28 93.36
C VAL A 5 -21.74 -9.77 93.25
N SER A 6 -22.63 -10.26 94.11
CA SER A 6 -23.97 -9.72 94.34
C SER A 6 -24.10 -9.35 95.81
N GLY A 7 -24.17 -8.06 96.13
CA GLY A 7 -24.37 -7.60 97.51
C GLY A 7 -23.24 -7.95 98.49
N GLY A 8 -21.99 -8.11 98.02
CA GLY A 8 -20.81 -8.37 98.86
C GLY A 8 -20.31 -9.82 98.88
N PHE A 9 -21.11 -10.76 98.36
CA PHE A 9 -20.78 -12.19 98.26
C PHE A 9 -20.71 -12.63 96.80
N ASN A 10 -20.11 -13.79 96.52
CA ASN A 10 -20.00 -14.29 95.15
C ASN A 10 -21.39 -14.67 94.60
N VAL A 11 -21.62 -14.48 93.31
CA VAL A 11 -22.87 -14.85 92.63
C VAL A 11 -22.95 -16.36 92.66
N GLY A 12 -23.94 -16.86 93.38
CA GLY A 12 -24.09 -18.28 93.67
C GLY A 12 -23.97 -18.65 95.13
N ASP A 13 -23.41 -17.77 95.96
CA ASP A 13 -23.44 -17.84 97.43
C ASP A 13 -24.83 -17.37 97.90
N LEU A 14 -25.72 -18.34 98.10
CA LEU A 14 -27.14 -18.11 98.36
C LEU A 14 -27.38 -17.78 99.83
N ASN A 15 -26.56 -18.30 100.73
CA ASN A 15 -26.69 -18.15 102.17
C ASN A 15 -25.75 -17.05 102.75
N GLN A 16 -24.83 -16.52 101.93
CA GLN A 16 -23.87 -15.48 102.26
C GLN A 16 -22.88 -15.88 103.37
N ASP A 17 -22.49 -17.14 103.44
CA ASP A 17 -21.56 -17.66 104.45
C ASP A 17 -20.13 -17.85 103.93
N SER A 18 -19.88 -17.57 102.64
CA SER A 18 -18.59 -17.75 101.97
C SER A 18 -18.08 -19.19 101.91
N ASN A 19 -18.97 -20.19 102.07
CA ASN A 19 -18.72 -21.60 101.80
C ASN A 19 -19.50 -22.03 100.55
N LEU A 20 -18.92 -22.90 99.70
CA LEU A 20 -19.65 -23.46 98.57
C LEU A 20 -20.53 -24.64 99.02
N ASP A 21 -21.80 -24.35 99.29
CA ASP A 21 -22.78 -25.36 99.72
C ASP A 21 -23.24 -26.30 98.59
N LEU A 22 -23.81 -27.46 98.96
CA LEU A 22 -24.24 -28.50 98.01
C LEU A 22 -25.28 -28.04 96.96
N SER A 23 -26.03 -26.97 97.26
CA SER A 23 -27.03 -26.39 96.34
C SER A 23 -26.54 -25.14 95.61
N GLU A 24 -25.30 -24.73 95.83
CA GLU A 24 -24.74 -23.48 95.32
C GLU A 24 -23.92 -23.66 94.04
N ILE A 25 -23.90 -22.61 93.22
CA ILE A 25 -23.11 -22.57 91.99
C ILE A 25 -22.44 -21.20 91.91
N TRP A 26 -21.17 -21.16 92.29
CA TRP A 26 -20.37 -19.94 92.28
C TRP A 26 -19.86 -19.58 90.88
N ARG A 27 -20.01 -18.31 90.49
CA ARG A 27 -19.60 -17.82 89.16
C ARG A 27 -18.46 -16.82 89.24
N TYR A 28 -17.51 -17.00 88.34
CA TYR A 28 -16.35 -16.12 88.17
C TYR A 28 -16.19 -15.74 86.71
N THR A 29 -15.73 -14.53 86.42
CA THR A 29 -15.47 -14.07 85.05
C THR A 29 -14.10 -13.42 84.91
N CYS A 30 -13.51 -13.57 83.72
CA CYS A 30 -12.29 -12.90 83.29
C CYS A 30 -12.34 -12.81 81.77
N THR A 31 -11.90 -11.70 81.20
CA THR A 31 -11.74 -11.56 79.75
C THR A 31 -10.30 -11.18 79.43
N THR A 32 -9.78 -11.68 78.33
CA THR A 32 -8.49 -11.29 77.76
C THR A 32 -8.60 -11.32 76.25
N GLN A 33 -7.83 -10.47 75.57
CA GLN A 33 -7.60 -10.64 74.14
C GLN A 33 -6.57 -11.74 73.94
N ILE A 34 -6.78 -12.56 72.92
CA ILE A 34 -5.91 -13.67 72.57
C ILE A 34 -5.43 -13.42 71.14
N ASN A 35 -4.12 -13.55 70.93
CA ASN A 35 -3.46 -13.33 69.64
C ASN A 35 -2.66 -14.56 69.18
N GLN A 36 -2.82 -15.69 69.86
CA GLN A 36 -2.25 -16.99 69.54
C GLN A 36 -3.14 -18.06 70.14
N ASP A 37 -3.08 -19.27 69.63
CA ASP A 37 -3.78 -20.41 70.18
C ASP A 37 -3.60 -20.55 71.69
N THR A 38 -4.73 -20.71 72.38
CA THR A 38 -4.74 -20.70 73.84
C THR A 38 -5.65 -21.78 74.38
N THR A 39 -5.05 -22.75 75.06
CA THR A 39 -5.74 -23.62 76.00
C THR A 39 -5.80 -22.93 77.36
N ASN A 40 -6.97 -22.43 77.72
CA ASN A 40 -7.23 -21.90 79.05
C ASN A 40 -7.65 -23.04 79.99
N VAL A 41 -6.98 -23.17 81.13
CA VAL A 41 -7.28 -24.18 82.15
C VAL A 41 -7.80 -23.49 83.40
N VAL A 42 -8.99 -23.85 83.86
CA VAL A 42 -9.49 -23.46 85.19
C VAL A 42 -9.21 -24.58 86.18
N THR A 43 -8.68 -24.23 87.35
CA THR A 43 -8.47 -25.17 88.46
C THR A 43 -9.16 -24.64 89.70
N VAL A 44 -10.02 -25.45 90.31
CA VAL A 44 -10.68 -25.15 91.58
C VAL A 44 -10.03 -25.97 92.68
N ASN A 45 -9.53 -25.29 93.70
CA ASN A 45 -9.03 -25.91 94.93
C ASN A 45 -10.02 -25.58 96.05
N ALA A 46 -10.33 -26.56 96.89
CA ALA A 46 -11.23 -26.39 98.03
C ALA A 46 -10.64 -27.09 99.26
N LEU A 47 -11.05 -26.63 100.44
CA LEU A 47 -10.87 -27.34 101.70
C LEU A 47 -12.22 -27.94 102.11
N ASP A 48 -12.20 -29.11 102.74
CA ASP A 48 -13.38 -29.65 103.39
C ASP A 48 -13.65 -28.94 104.74
N PRO A 49 -14.80 -29.21 105.41
CA PRO A 49 -15.12 -28.60 106.70
C PRO A 49 -14.14 -28.90 107.84
N THR A 50 -13.18 -29.81 107.64
CA THR A 50 -12.10 -30.15 108.60
C THR A 50 -10.75 -29.52 108.22
N GLU A 51 -10.76 -28.57 107.28
CA GLU A 51 -9.59 -27.86 106.74
C GLU A 51 -8.62 -28.76 105.94
N LEU A 52 -9.09 -29.92 105.46
CA LEU A 52 -8.28 -30.79 104.61
C LEU A 52 -8.48 -30.46 103.12
N PRO A 53 -7.42 -30.47 102.30
CA PRO A 53 -7.53 -30.16 100.88
C PRO A 53 -8.28 -31.26 100.11
N VAL A 54 -9.26 -30.82 99.32
CA VAL A 54 -9.97 -31.66 98.35
C VAL A 54 -9.13 -31.74 97.07
N PRO A 55 -9.09 -32.90 96.37
CA PRO A 55 -8.43 -33.00 95.08
C PRO A 55 -8.92 -31.90 94.11
N PRO A 56 -8.00 -31.23 93.40
CA PRO A 56 -8.39 -30.14 92.51
C PRO A 56 -9.28 -30.65 91.38
N ALA A 57 -10.33 -29.89 91.08
CA ALA A 57 -11.12 -30.08 89.87
C ALA A 57 -10.58 -29.16 88.76
N GLN A 58 -10.49 -29.68 87.54
CA GLN A 58 -10.02 -28.92 86.38
C GLN A 58 -10.98 -29.03 85.21
N ASP A 59 -11.06 -27.95 84.45
CA ASP A 59 -11.72 -27.90 83.15
C ASP A 59 -10.89 -27.06 82.18
N THR A 60 -10.99 -27.34 80.89
CA THR A 60 -10.18 -26.71 79.86
C THR A 60 -11.05 -26.21 78.72
N ALA A 61 -10.75 -25.02 78.23
CA ALA A 61 -11.33 -24.46 77.01
C ALA A 61 -10.20 -24.07 76.05
N PHE A 62 -10.34 -24.44 74.78
CA PHE A 62 -9.41 -24.05 73.73
C PHE A 62 -10.03 -22.97 72.85
N VAL A 63 -9.22 -21.98 72.51
CA VAL A 63 -9.56 -20.94 71.55
C VAL A 63 -8.46 -20.91 70.50
N ASP A 64 -8.86 -21.15 69.25
CA ASP A 64 -8.03 -21.11 68.05
C ASP A 64 -8.09 -19.69 67.43
N VAL A 65 -6.93 -19.20 67.00
CA VAL A 65 -6.79 -17.92 66.31
C VAL A 65 -6.62 -18.15 64.81
N LEU A 66 -7.69 -17.84 64.05
CA LEU A 66 -7.73 -18.07 62.61
C LEU A 66 -6.53 -17.47 61.83
N PRO A 67 -6.04 -18.19 60.81
CA PRO A 67 -4.88 -17.77 60.04
C PRO A 67 -5.22 -16.60 59.10
N VAL A 68 -4.22 -15.76 58.84
CA VAL A 68 -4.29 -14.61 57.94
C VAL A 68 -3.07 -14.60 57.03
N ILE A 69 -3.30 -14.50 55.73
CA ILE A 69 -2.26 -14.33 54.71
C ILE A 69 -2.54 -13.08 53.89
N ALA A 70 -1.49 -12.48 53.35
CA ALA A 70 -1.59 -11.43 52.34
C ALA A 70 -0.94 -11.92 51.04
N LEU A 71 -1.51 -11.51 49.91
CA LEU A 71 -1.03 -11.83 48.59
C LEU A 71 -0.75 -10.52 47.84
N THR A 72 0.37 -10.45 47.14
CA THR A 72 0.62 -9.45 46.12
C THR A 72 0.96 -10.12 44.80
N LYS A 73 0.45 -9.57 43.71
CA LYS A 73 0.72 -9.98 42.35
C LYS A 73 1.11 -8.76 41.53
N SER A 74 2.16 -8.89 40.72
CA SER A 74 2.60 -7.84 39.81
C SER A 74 2.99 -8.42 38.47
N ALA A 75 2.86 -7.64 37.41
CA ALA A 75 3.26 -8.01 36.05
C ALA A 75 4.36 -7.07 35.55
N ALA A 76 5.34 -7.63 34.83
CA ALA A 76 6.41 -6.88 34.20
C ALA A 76 6.71 -7.41 32.80
N PRO A 77 6.84 -6.53 31.78
CA PRO A 77 6.50 -5.11 31.81
C PRO A 77 4.98 -4.88 31.99
N ALA A 78 4.55 -3.65 32.33
CA ALA A 78 3.11 -3.35 32.48
C ALA A 78 2.39 -3.22 31.12
N ALA A 79 3.13 -2.96 30.05
CA ALA A 79 2.59 -2.89 28.70
C ALA A 79 3.61 -3.33 27.65
N LEU A 80 3.14 -3.89 26.54
CA LEU A 80 3.94 -4.24 25.36
C LEU A 80 3.21 -3.84 24.07
N PRO A 81 3.92 -3.68 22.93
CA PRO A 81 3.27 -3.53 21.64
C PRO A 81 2.42 -4.75 21.29
N GLU A 82 1.30 -4.51 20.63
CA GLU A 82 0.44 -5.56 20.07
C GLU A 82 1.16 -6.36 18.95
N PRO A 83 0.64 -7.51 18.50
CA PRO A 83 -0.57 -8.17 18.98
C PRO A 83 -0.29 -9.08 20.17
N SER A 84 0.97 -9.21 20.60
CA SER A 84 1.35 -10.15 21.67
C SER A 84 2.65 -9.77 22.36
N GLY A 85 2.80 -10.22 23.60
CA GLY A 85 3.98 -9.96 24.40
C GLY A 85 4.23 -11.01 25.47
N LEU A 86 5.50 -11.19 25.85
CA LEU A 86 5.87 -12.05 26.98
C LEU A 86 5.84 -11.22 28.27
N PHE A 87 4.94 -11.56 29.18
CA PHE A 87 4.82 -10.95 30.49
C PHE A 87 5.34 -11.90 31.56
N THR A 88 5.94 -11.34 32.60
CA THR A 88 6.35 -12.07 33.80
C THR A 88 5.51 -11.62 34.98
N PHE A 89 4.82 -12.57 35.60
CA PHE A 89 4.00 -12.36 36.79
C PHE A 89 4.79 -12.79 38.02
N THR A 90 4.93 -11.88 38.99
CA THR A 90 5.58 -12.13 40.28
C THR A 90 4.52 -12.20 41.36
N VAL A 91 4.58 -13.24 42.18
CA VAL A 91 3.62 -13.57 43.24
C VAL A 91 4.36 -13.58 44.57
N GLN A 92 3.88 -12.82 45.55
CA GLN A 92 4.41 -12.84 46.91
C GLN A 92 3.28 -13.13 47.90
N VAL A 93 3.47 -14.15 48.74
CA VAL A 93 2.53 -14.52 49.81
C VAL A 93 3.21 -14.29 51.14
N GLN A 94 2.61 -13.47 52.00
CA GLN A 94 3.09 -13.21 53.34
C GLN A 94 2.19 -13.90 54.36
N ASN A 95 2.81 -14.64 55.29
CA ASN A 95 2.12 -15.12 56.47
C ASN A 95 1.97 -13.98 57.49
N GLN A 96 0.74 -13.51 57.71
CA GLN A 96 0.40 -12.49 58.71
C GLN A 96 -0.25 -13.07 59.97
N SER A 97 -0.39 -14.40 60.02
CA SER A 97 -0.84 -15.13 61.20
C SER A 97 0.18 -15.03 62.32
N SER A 98 -0.26 -15.24 63.55
CA SER A 98 0.60 -15.33 64.73
C SER A 98 1.28 -16.69 64.88
N GLU A 99 1.07 -17.60 63.93
CA GLU A 99 1.64 -18.94 63.89
C GLU A 99 2.07 -19.34 62.46
N PRO A 100 2.84 -20.43 62.29
CA PRO A 100 3.20 -20.94 60.96
C PRO A 100 1.99 -21.46 60.19
N VAL A 101 1.94 -21.20 58.89
CA VAL A 101 0.90 -21.74 57.99
C VAL A 101 1.52 -22.53 56.85
N THR A 102 0.82 -23.53 56.34
CA THR A 102 1.18 -24.24 55.11
C THR A 102 0.43 -23.62 53.94
N LEU A 103 1.15 -22.93 53.06
CA LEU A 103 0.63 -22.49 51.77
C LEU A 103 0.38 -23.71 50.90
N ALA A 104 -0.88 -24.02 50.64
CA ALA A 104 -1.30 -25.26 49.99
C ALA A 104 -1.45 -25.10 48.48
N SER A 105 -2.04 -24.00 48.01
CA SER A 105 -2.28 -23.77 46.58
C SER A 105 -2.17 -22.31 46.17
N LEU A 106 -1.73 -22.10 44.93
CA LEU A 106 -1.85 -20.85 44.18
C LEU A 106 -2.58 -21.18 42.88
N VAL A 107 -3.80 -20.68 42.75
CA VAL A 107 -4.64 -20.91 41.56
C VAL A 107 -4.87 -19.58 40.87
N ASP A 108 -4.45 -19.50 39.62
CA ASP A 108 -4.64 -18.37 38.72
C ASP A 108 -5.92 -18.60 37.89
N ASP A 109 -6.68 -17.54 37.62
CA ASP A 109 -7.95 -17.62 36.89
C ASP A 109 -7.77 -17.87 35.39
N VAL A 110 -6.63 -17.48 34.82
CA VAL A 110 -6.25 -17.72 33.42
C VAL A 110 -5.35 -18.95 33.29
N HIS A 111 -4.37 -19.10 34.19
CA HIS A 111 -3.29 -20.08 34.07
C HIS A 111 -3.46 -21.33 34.95
N GLY A 112 -4.52 -21.38 35.76
CA GLY A 112 -4.85 -22.53 36.60
C GLY A 112 -3.88 -22.75 37.77
N ASP A 113 -3.63 -24.00 38.13
CA ASP A 113 -2.73 -24.34 39.25
C ASP A 113 -1.26 -23.99 38.92
N LEU A 114 -0.67 -23.09 39.71
CA LEU A 114 0.68 -22.60 39.50
C LEU A 114 1.77 -23.54 40.06
N ASN A 115 1.43 -24.64 40.72
CA ASN A 115 2.43 -25.56 41.23
C ASN A 115 3.26 -26.19 40.08
N GLY A 116 4.57 -25.96 40.10
CA GLY A 116 5.49 -26.38 39.05
C GLY A 116 5.54 -25.45 37.84
N GLN A 117 4.77 -24.34 37.83
CA GLN A 117 4.85 -23.32 36.81
C GLN A 117 5.94 -22.28 37.16
N GLY A 118 6.85 -22.03 36.23
CA GLY A 118 7.97 -21.11 36.45
C GLY A 118 8.81 -21.54 37.67
N THR A 119 8.91 -20.66 38.67
CA THR A 119 9.59 -20.96 39.94
C THR A 119 8.64 -21.35 41.07
N CYS A 120 7.33 -21.41 40.81
CA CYS A 120 6.34 -21.72 41.83
C CYS A 120 6.40 -23.20 42.23
N THR A 121 6.60 -23.48 43.52
CA THR A 121 6.68 -24.83 44.09
C THR A 121 5.83 -24.90 45.35
N LEU A 122 4.81 -25.75 45.36
CA LEU A 122 3.86 -25.93 46.47
C LEU A 122 3.69 -27.41 46.85
N PRO A 123 3.31 -27.73 48.11
CA PRO A 123 3.04 -26.81 49.23
C PRO A 123 4.30 -26.25 49.90
N GLN A 124 4.17 -25.16 50.66
CA GLN A 124 5.26 -24.53 51.42
C GLN A 124 4.87 -24.23 52.86
N LEU A 125 5.73 -24.59 53.82
CA LEU A 125 5.56 -24.18 55.22
C LEU A 125 6.15 -22.77 55.43
N MET A 126 5.31 -21.80 55.78
CA MET A 126 5.69 -20.42 56.04
C MET A 126 5.72 -20.14 57.54
N ALA A 127 6.88 -19.74 58.05
CA ALA A 127 7.01 -19.26 59.43
C ALA A 127 6.19 -17.98 59.66
N ILE A 128 6.05 -17.57 60.92
CA ILE A 128 5.45 -16.28 61.30
C ILE A 128 6.19 -15.15 60.59
N ALA A 129 5.44 -14.22 59.96
CA ALA A 129 5.98 -13.15 59.12
C ALA A 129 6.83 -13.63 57.91
N GLY A 130 6.81 -14.94 57.61
CA GLY A 130 7.50 -15.53 56.48
C GLY A 130 6.93 -15.04 55.14
N LEU A 131 7.80 -14.98 54.14
CA LEU A 131 7.48 -14.57 52.78
C LEU A 131 7.83 -15.70 51.82
N TYR A 132 6.87 -16.06 50.98
CA TYR A 132 7.09 -16.94 49.83
C TYR A 132 6.99 -16.10 48.56
N GLU A 133 7.95 -16.27 47.65
CA GLU A 133 7.98 -15.58 46.36
C GLU A 133 8.13 -16.60 45.23
N CYS A 134 7.36 -16.43 44.17
CA CYS A 134 7.59 -17.14 42.91
C CYS A 134 7.18 -16.29 41.72
N ALA A 135 7.58 -16.73 40.53
CA ALA A 135 7.23 -16.07 39.29
C ALA A 135 6.99 -17.09 38.17
N PHE A 136 6.12 -16.72 37.24
CA PHE A 136 5.89 -17.44 35.99
C PHE A 136 5.77 -16.43 34.85
N SER A 137 5.98 -16.90 33.61
CA SER A 137 5.85 -16.04 32.42
C SER A 137 4.86 -16.66 31.45
N ALA A 138 4.07 -15.80 30.80
CA ALA A 138 3.09 -16.20 29.81
C ALA A 138 3.08 -15.21 28.64
N THR A 139 2.81 -15.72 27.44
CA THR A 139 2.56 -14.88 26.27
C THR A 139 1.08 -14.52 26.24
N VAL A 140 0.79 -13.23 26.34
CA VAL A 140 -0.58 -12.70 26.25
C VAL A 140 -0.74 -12.04 24.88
N MET A 141 -1.91 -12.23 24.27
CA MET A 141 -2.29 -11.64 22.98
C MET A 141 -3.42 -10.63 23.22
N GLY A 142 -3.39 -9.51 22.53
CA GLY A 142 -4.39 -8.45 22.61
C GLY A 142 -4.08 -7.33 21.64
N ASN A 143 -5.10 -6.52 21.34
CA ASN A 143 -5.01 -5.36 20.46
C ASN A 143 -4.74 -4.08 21.25
N ALA A 144 -4.41 -2.98 20.57
CA ALA A 144 -4.18 -1.70 21.20
C ALA A 144 -5.30 -1.28 22.15
N GLY A 145 -4.93 -0.93 23.38
CA GLY A 145 -5.89 -0.51 24.40
C GLY A 145 -6.59 -1.66 25.14
N ASP A 146 -6.40 -2.91 24.73
CA ASP A 146 -6.82 -4.06 25.53
C ASP A 146 -6.05 -4.09 26.87
N VAL A 147 -6.75 -4.53 27.91
CA VAL A 147 -6.20 -4.74 29.25
C VAL A 147 -6.60 -6.13 29.71
N GLU A 148 -5.60 -6.98 29.93
CA GLU A 148 -5.79 -8.29 30.53
C GLU A 148 -5.61 -8.18 32.05
N VAL A 149 -6.58 -8.73 32.79
CA VAL A 149 -6.54 -8.80 34.26
C VAL A 149 -6.32 -10.25 34.67
N ASP A 150 -5.25 -10.50 35.41
CA ASP A 150 -4.79 -11.83 35.80
C ASP A 150 -4.85 -11.94 37.34
N THR A 151 -5.66 -12.85 37.87
CA THR A 151 -6.01 -12.91 39.30
C THR A 151 -5.55 -14.24 39.92
N ILE A 152 -4.80 -14.16 41.02
CA ILE A 152 -4.41 -15.35 41.79
C ILE A 152 -5.21 -15.43 43.07
N THR A 153 -5.60 -16.66 43.42
CA THR A 153 -6.09 -17.05 44.74
C THR A 153 -5.06 -17.92 45.46
N ALA A 154 -4.56 -17.46 46.60
CA ALA A 154 -3.75 -18.24 47.52
C ALA A 154 -4.63 -18.89 48.59
N THR A 155 -4.34 -20.15 48.94
CA THR A 155 -4.99 -20.86 50.06
C THR A 155 -3.93 -21.45 50.98
N ALA A 156 -4.04 -21.20 52.28
CA ALA A 156 -3.15 -21.71 53.31
C ALA A 156 -3.94 -22.34 54.48
N HIS A 157 -3.29 -23.24 55.20
CA HIS A 157 -3.83 -23.89 56.39
C HIS A 157 -2.89 -23.75 57.60
N ASP A 158 -3.44 -23.58 58.80
CA ASP A 158 -2.69 -23.71 60.07
C ASP A 158 -2.58 -25.18 60.52
N ASN A 159 -2.14 -25.43 61.75
CA ASN A 159 -2.01 -26.77 62.35
C ASN A 159 -3.34 -27.41 62.75
N GLU A 160 -4.38 -26.59 62.94
CA GLU A 160 -5.75 -26.99 63.27
C GLU A 160 -6.60 -27.24 62.02
N ASN A 161 -6.02 -26.96 60.85
CA ASN A 161 -6.54 -27.16 59.51
C ASN A 161 -7.62 -26.13 59.13
N ASN A 162 -7.64 -24.98 59.78
CA ASN A 162 -8.43 -23.83 59.38
C ASN A 162 -7.86 -23.23 58.09
N VAL A 163 -8.66 -22.47 57.36
CA VAL A 163 -8.30 -22.01 56.02
C VAL A 163 -8.16 -20.50 55.99
N ALA A 164 -7.05 -20.01 55.48
CA ALA A 164 -6.86 -18.63 55.07
C ALA A 164 -6.81 -18.54 53.54
N THR A 165 -7.48 -17.54 52.97
CA THR A 165 -7.44 -17.25 51.54
C THR A 165 -7.10 -15.79 51.30
N ALA A 166 -6.27 -15.52 50.30
CA ALA A 166 -6.01 -14.17 49.82
C ALA A 166 -6.06 -14.14 48.29
N GLN A 167 -6.47 -13.00 47.74
CA GLN A 167 -6.53 -12.77 46.30
C GLN A 167 -5.85 -11.45 45.96
N ASP A 168 -5.19 -11.41 44.81
CA ASP A 168 -4.67 -10.19 44.22
C ASP A 168 -4.59 -10.33 42.70
N SER A 169 -4.67 -9.22 41.99
CA SER A 169 -4.62 -9.19 40.53
C SER A 169 -3.55 -8.26 39.99
N ALA A 170 -3.01 -8.63 38.82
CA ALA A 170 -2.13 -7.79 38.04
C ALA A 170 -2.78 -7.49 36.69
N GLN A 171 -2.42 -6.36 36.10
CA GLN A 171 -2.91 -5.96 34.78
C GLN A 171 -1.74 -5.77 33.83
N VAL A 172 -1.95 -6.16 32.58
CA VAL A 172 -1.07 -5.87 31.45
C VAL A 172 -1.88 -5.24 30.33
N SER A 173 -1.28 -4.33 29.58
CA SER A 173 -1.94 -3.67 28.47
C SER A 173 -1.12 -3.68 27.18
N PHE A 174 -1.76 -3.33 26.08
CA PHE A 174 -1.14 -3.29 24.77
C PHE A 174 -1.08 -1.87 24.21
N THR A 175 0.08 -1.53 23.63
CA THR A 175 0.29 -0.25 22.95
C THR A 175 0.16 -0.43 21.45
N ASP A 176 -0.53 0.51 20.82
CA ASP A 176 -0.74 0.64 19.37
C ASP A 176 0.57 0.62 18.56
N LEU A 177 0.61 -0.23 17.53
CA LEU A 177 1.62 -0.18 16.48
C LEU A 177 1.08 0.53 15.23
N PRO A 178 1.83 1.49 14.64
CA PRO A 178 1.34 2.22 13.47
C PRO A 178 0.98 1.32 12.29
N SER A 179 -0.18 1.58 11.70
CA SER A 179 -0.64 0.90 10.50
C SER A 179 -0.09 1.51 9.19
N GLU A 180 0.14 0.64 8.19
CA GLU A 180 0.67 1.05 6.89
C GLU A 180 0.05 0.23 5.75
N ILE A 181 -0.33 0.91 4.65
CA ILE A 181 -0.70 0.27 3.38
C ILE A 181 0.15 0.82 2.25
N ALA A 182 0.31 0.03 1.19
CA ALA A 182 0.82 0.49 -0.10
C ALA A 182 -0.27 0.37 -1.17
N VAL A 183 -0.35 1.37 -2.04
CA VAL A 183 -1.16 1.33 -3.26
C VAL A 183 -0.20 1.26 -4.44
N ILE A 184 -0.50 0.40 -5.41
CA ILE A 184 0.17 0.37 -6.70
C ILE A 184 -0.90 0.49 -7.77
N LYS A 185 -0.71 1.41 -8.70
CA LYS A 185 -1.54 1.60 -9.87
C LYS A 185 -0.70 1.45 -11.14
N SER A 186 -1.20 0.69 -12.10
CA SER A 186 -0.57 0.55 -13.40
C SER A 186 -1.59 0.58 -14.52
N ALA A 187 -1.23 1.20 -15.64
CA ALA A 187 -1.97 1.14 -16.88
C ALA A 187 -1.40 0.03 -17.78
N ASP A 188 -2.26 -0.66 -18.52
CA ASP A 188 -1.85 -1.64 -19.52
C ASP A 188 -1.27 -0.98 -20.79
N GLN A 189 -1.64 0.27 -21.05
CA GLN A 189 -1.15 1.06 -22.18
C GLN A 189 -0.08 2.06 -21.75
N THR A 190 1.03 2.07 -22.47
CA THR A 190 2.11 3.06 -22.28
C THR A 190 2.00 4.26 -23.21
N LEU A 191 1.03 4.26 -24.14
CA LEU A 191 0.82 5.30 -25.15
C LEU A 191 -0.54 5.13 -25.82
N ILE A 192 -1.31 6.21 -26.00
CA ILE A 192 -2.62 6.17 -26.67
C ILE A 192 -2.78 7.32 -27.68
N PRO A 193 -3.62 7.19 -28.72
CA PRO A 193 -3.91 8.31 -29.61
C PRO A 193 -4.57 9.47 -28.85
N LYS A 194 -4.31 10.73 -29.24
CA LYS A 194 -4.98 11.92 -28.64
C LYS A 194 -6.51 11.86 -28.67
N THR A 195 -7.08 11.09 -29.60
CA THR A 195 -8.53 10.89 -29.71
C THR A 195 -9.10 9.88 -28.74
N GLY A 196 -8.23 9.04 -28.20
CA GLY A 196 -8.49 8.21 -27.06
C GLY A 196 -8.56 6.72 -27.35
N ALA A 197 -8.48 5.97 -26.26
CA ALA A 197 -8.56 4.52 -26.25
C ALA A 197 -9.08 4.05 -24.88
N ASP A 198 -9.59 2.82 -24.83
CA ASP A 198 -9.87 2.14 -23.56
C ASP A 198 -8.56 1.73 -22.90
N VAL A 199 -8.32 2.22 -21.69
CA VAL A 199 -7.15 1.86 -20.88
C VAL A 199 -7.61 1.02 -19.69
N ALA A 200 -6.98 -0.13 -19.48
CA ALA A 200 -7.22 -0.97 -18.32
C ALA A 200 -6.20 -0.65 -17.23
N TYR A 201 -6.69 -0.34 -16.04
CA TYR A 201 -5.89 -0.03 -14.87
C TYR A 201 -5.96 -1.15 -13.86
N THR A 202 -4.80 -1.64 -13.42
CA THR A 202 -4.67 -2.57 -12.29
C THR A 202 -4.31 -1.79 -11.03
N VAL A 203 -5.13 -1.94 -10.00
CA VAL A 203 -4.91 -1.36 -8.66
C VAL A 203 -4.63 -2.50 -7.70
N THR A 204 -3.52 -2.42 -6.97
CA THR A 204 -3.19 -3.35 -5.87
C THR A 204 -3.01 -2.57 -4.59
N VAL A 205 -3.72 -2.98 -3.53
CA VAL A 205 -3.54 -2.49 -2.17
C VAL A 205 -2.91 -3.60 -1.34
N ALA A 206 -1.82 -3.31 -0.64
CA ALA A 206 -1.13 -4.25 0.24
C ALA A 206 -1.13 -3.71 1.68
N ASN A 207 -1.41 -4.59 2.65
CA ASN A 207 -1.23 -4.29 4.07
C ASN A 207 0.25 -4.53 4.46
N LEU A 208 0.94 -3.47 4.85
CA LEU A 208 2.33 -3.46 5.28
C LEU A 208 2.48 -3.30 6.80
N SER A 209 1.38 -3.21 7.56
CA SER A 209 1.38 -3.16 9.02
C SER A 209 2.19 -4.31 9.63
N ALA A 210 2.80 -4.05 10.78
CA ALA A 210 3.52 -5.08 11.54
C ALA A 210 2.57 -6.01 12.31
N ALA A 211 1.41 -5.50 12.74
CA ALA A 211 0.45 -6.21 13.59
C ALA A 211 -1.00 -6.10 13.10
N ASP A 212 -1.37 -4.97 12.52
CA ASP A 212 -2.78 -4.58 12.38
C ASP A 212 -3.44 -5.21 11.16
N VAL A 213 -4.72 -5.55 11.34
CA VAL A 213 -5.60 -5.98 10.26
C VAL A 213 -6.33 -4.75 9.73
N VAL A 214 -6.11 -4.42 8.47
CA VAL A 214 -6.71 -3.23 7.86
C VAL A 214 -7.97 -3.56 7.07
N THR A 215 -8.97 -2.70 7.17
CA THR A 215 -10.18 -2.74 6.34
C THR A 215 -10.17 -1.56 5.36
N ILE A 216 -9.96 -1.85 4.08
CA ILE A 216 -10.06 -0.85 3.00
C ILE A 216 -11.53 -0.57 2.73
N THR A 217 -11.95 0.68 2.91
CA THR A 217 -13.36 1.10 2.83
C THR A 217 -13.67 1.96 1.61
N SER A 218 -12.66 2.51 0.93
CA SER A 218 -12.85 3.30 -0.28
C SER A 218 -11.69 3.17 -1.26
N LEU A 219 -12.02 3.29 -2.55
CA LEU A 219 -11.08 3.38 -3.66
C LEU A 219 -11.56 4.49 -4.60
N ILE A 220 -10.94 5.67 -4.49
CA ILE A 220 -11.32 6.84 -5.27
C ILE A 220 -10.22 7.19 -6.26
N ASP A 221 -10.61 7.37 -7.52
CA ASP A 221 -9.75 7.84 -8.60
C ASP A 221 -9.97 9.33 -8.87
N SER A 222 -8.89 10.08 -9.08
CA SER A 222 -8.95 11.52 -9.33
C SER A 222 -9.64 11.90 -10.64
N ALA A 223 -9.63 11.02 -11.65
CA ALA A 223 -10.25 11.24 -12.96
C ALA A 223 -11.59 10.50 -13.11
N PHE A 224 -11.72 9.32 -12.49
CA PHE A 224 -12.86 8.43 -12.70
C PHE A 224 -13.80 8.30 -11.49
N GLY A 225 -13.48 8.92 -10.36
CA GLY A 225 -14.32 8.89 -9.16
C GLY A 225 -14.27 7.54 -8.43
N ASP A 226 -15.40 7.13 -7.86
CA ASP A 226 -15.49 5.89 -7.07
C ASP A 226 -15.34 4.64 -7.98
N LEU A 227 -14.27 3.87 -7.74
CA LEU A 227 -13.98 2.68 -8.53
C LEU A 227 -14.98 1.54 -8.34
N THR A 228 -15.85 1.61 -7.33
CA THR A 228 -16.93 0.63 -7.10
C THR A 228 -18.24 1.02 -7.77
N ASP A 229 -18.36 2.24 -8.29
CA ASP A 229 -19.56 2.70 -8.97
C ASP A 229 -19.70 2.06 -10.36
N ARG A 230 -20.45 0.98 -10.42
CA ARG A 230 -20.72 0.23 -11.66
C ARG A 230 -21.57 1.00 -12.67
N ALA A 231 -22.25 2.07 -12.27
CA ALA A 231 -22.99 2.91 -13.22
C ALA A 231 -22.03 3.78 -14.05
N ASN A 232 -20.97 4.29 -13.42
CA ASN A 232 -19.94 5.09 -14.08
C ASN A 232 -18.80 4.23 -14.67
N LEU A 233 -18.46 3.11 -14.02
CA LEU A 233 -17.40 2.18 -14.42
C LEU A 233 -17.96 0.75 -14.57
N PRO A 234 -18.69 0.45 -15.66
CA PRO A 234 -19.36 -0.84 -15.84
C PRO A 234 -18.39 -2.02 -15.93
N ASN A 235 -17.13 -1.78 -16.35
CA ASN A 235 -16.08 -2.78 -16.48
C ASN A 235 -15.12 -2.82 -15.28
N SER A 236 -15.43 -2.13 -14.19
CA SER A 236 -14.67 -2.28 -12.95
C SER A 236 -15.03 -3.59 -12.26
N ASN A 237 -14.06 -4.24 -11.62
CA ASN A 237 -14.29 -5.33 -10.67
C ASN A 237 -13.90 -4.95 -9.23
N CYS A 238 -13.52 -3.69 -8.98
CA CYS A 238 -13.18 -3.22 -7.65
C CYS A 238 -14.39 -3.29 -6.71
N THR A 239 -14.18 -3.76 -5.49
CA THR A 239 -15.18 -3.92 -4.44
C THR A 239 -14.55 -3.56 -3.10
N VAL A 240 -15.29 -2.82 -2.28
CA VAL A 240 -14.97 -2.53 -0.87
C VAL A 240 -16.24 -2.75 -0.03
N PRO A 241 -16.15 -3.07 1.27
CA PRO A 241 -14.92 -3.16 2.06
C PRO A 241 -14.08 -4.42 1.76
N GLN A 242 -12.75 -4.31 1.96
CA GLN A 242 -11.81 -5.44 1.89
C GLN A 242 -11.02 -5.53 3.18
N VAL A 243 -11.05 -6.69 3.85
CA VAL A 243 -10.24 -6.94 5.05
C VAL A 243 -8.93 -7.60 4.64
N LEU A 244 -7.81 -6.98 4.99
CA LEU A 244 -6.46 -7.44 4.69
C LEU A 244 -5.73 -7.74 6.00
N ASN A 245 -5.50 -9.01 6.26
CA ASN A 245 -4.57 -9.43 7.32
C ASN A 245 -3.15 -8.90 7.03
N VAL A 246 -2.29 -8.88 8.04
CA VAL A 246 -0.87 -8.53 7.90
C VAL A 246 -0.22 -9.24 6.70
N GLY A 247 0.42 -8.48 5.81
CA GLY A 247 1.03 -8.97 4.57
C GLY A 247 0.05 -9.37 3.45
N GLY A 248 -1.26 -9.21 3.69
CA GLY A 248 -2.32 -9.44 2.74
C GLY A 248 -2.35 -8.42 1.60
N ARG A 249 -2.94 -8.80 0.47
CA ARG A 249 -3.11 -7.92 -0.69
C ARG A 249 -4.48 -8.10 -1.34
N TYR A 250 -4.98 -7.02 -1.91
CA TYR A 250 -6.18 -7.01 -2.74
C TYR A 250 -5.86 -6.34 -4.08
N THR A 251 -6.23 -6.99 -5.17
CA THR A 251 -6.02 -6.50 -6.52
C THR A 251 -7.34 -6.42 -7.26
N CYS A 252 -7.59 -5.29 -7.93
CA CYS A 252 -8.73 -5.11 -8.80
C CYS A 252 -8.34 -4.40 -10.10
N LEU A 253 -9.24 -4.46 -11.08
CA LEU A 253 -9.10 -3.92 -12.41
C LEU A 253 -10.30 -3.01 -12.71
N PHE A 254 -10.07 -1.92 -13.41
CA PHE A 254 -11.11 -1.18 -14.11
C PHE A 254 -10.65 -0.71 -15.48
N THR A 255 -11.58 -0.56 -16.41
CA THR A 255 -11.30 -0.03 -17.76
C THR A 255 -12.08 1.26 -17.96
N ALA A 256 -11.42 2.28 -18.50
CA ALA A 256 -12.03 3.56 -18.81
C ALA A 256 -11.50 4.11 -20.15
N PHE A 257 -12.35 4.83 -20.87
CA PHE A 257 -11.97 5.51 -22.11
C PHE A 257 -11.23 6.81 -21.78
N VAL A 258 -9.98 6.92 -22.20
CA VAL A 258 -9.11 8.08 -21.97
C VAL A 258 -8.95 8.84 -23.28
N THR A 259 -9.11 10.17 -23.28
CA THR A 259 -8.92 11.03 -24.45
C THR A 259 -8.25 12.35 -24.04
N ALA A 260 -7.57 13.03 -24.97
CA ALA A 260 -6.94 14.30 -24.66
C ALA A 260 -8.00 15.39 -24.40
N THR A 261 -7.85 16.13 -23.30
CA THR A 261 -8.75 17.23 -22.94
C THR A 261 -8.28 18.54 -23.58
N THR A 262 -9.13 19.56 -23.62
CA THR A 262 -8.74 20.92 -24.06
C THR A 262 -8.50 21.82 -22.84
N PRO A 263 -7.37 22.54 -22.72
CA PRO A 263 -6.22 22.56 -23.62
C PRO A 263 -5.50 21.20 -23.66
N ILE A 264 -4.97 20.84 -24.84
CA ILE A 264 -4.37 19.53 -25.10
C ILE A 264 -3.24 19.27 -24.10
N SER A 265 -3.48 18.34 -23.17
CA SER A 265 -2.42 17.73 -22.36
C SER A 265 -1.69 16.69 -23.21
N GLU A 266 -0.38 16.61 -23.06
CA GLU A 266 0.44 15.56 -23.70
C GLU A 266 0.35 14.22 -22.96
N THR A 267 -0.16 14.22 -21.73
CA THR A 267 -0.34 13.02 -20.91
C THR A 267 -1.66 13.03 -20.16
N HIS A 268 -2.23 11.85 -19.94
CA HIS A 268 -3.27 11.62 -18.96
C HIS A 268 -2.64 11.09 -17.67
N VAL A 269 -2.88 11.76 -16.55
CA VAL A 269 -2.45 11.33 -15.21
C VAL A 269 -3.67 11.18 -14.35
N ASN A 270 -3.77 10.10 -13.58
CA ASN A 270 -4.71 10.02 -12.49
C ASN A 270 -4.11 9.31 -11.28
N VAL A 271 -4.73 9.53 -10.13
CA VAL A 271 -4.28 9.03 -8.85
C VAL A 271 -5.40 8.20 -8.24
N VAL A 272 -5.10 6.98 -7.81
CA VAL A 272 -6.02 6.19 -6.98
C VAL A 272 -5.62 6.36 -5.53
N THR A 273 -6.56 6.82 -4.72
CA THR A 273 -6.44 6.88 -3.27
C THR A 273 -7.26 5.75 -2.66
N ALA A 274 -6.59 4.87 -1.91
CA ALA A 274 -7.24 3.88 -1.06
C ALA A 274 -7.32 4.41 0.36
N THR A 275 -8.49 4.35 0.98
CA THR A 275 -8.67 4.70 2.40
C THR A 275 -9.25 3.52 3.17
N GLY A 276 -8.94 3.47 4.46
CA GLY A 276 -9.36 2.40 5.35
C GLY A 276 -9.23 2.77 6.82
N VAL A 277 -9.49 1.78 7.66
CA VAL A 277 -9.25 1.79 9.10
C VAL A 277 -8.51 0.51 9.49
N ASP A 278 -7.62 0.56 10.46
CA ASP A 278 -7.11 -0.65 11.12
C ASP A 278 -8.12 -1.19 12.15
N ASP A 279 -7.77 -2.29 12.82
CA ASP A 279 -8.62 -2.94 13.82
C ASP A 279 -8.72 -2.18 15.14
N ASP A 280 -7.88 -1.16 15.36
CA ASP A 280 -7.98 -0.21 16.47
C ASP A 280 -8.84 1.00 16.13
N GLY A 281 -9.24 1.12 14.86
CA GLY A 281 -10.10 2.18 14.35
C GLY A 281 -9.35 3.46 13.94
N ASN A 282 -8.02 3.42 13.89
CA ASN A 282 -7.24 4.51 13.35
C ASN A 282 -7.39 4.55 11.82
N PRO A 283 -7.61 5.74 11.23
CA PRO A 283 -7.75 5.89 9.79
C PRO A 283 -6.39 5.82 9.09
N LEU A 284 -6.35 5.17 7.94
CA LEU A 284 -5.18 5.13 7.06
C LEU A 284 -5.55 5.42 5.61
N SER A 285 -4.57 5.91 4.86
CA SER A 285 -4.73 6.26 3.44
C SER A 285 -3.38 6.19 2.74
N ASN A 286 -3.38 5.71 1.50
CA ASN A 286 -2.25 5.83 0.59
C ASN A 286 -2.77 5.98 -0.84
N ALA A 287 -1.94 6.50 -1.73
CA ALA A 287 -2.29 6.75 -3.11
C ALA A 287 -1.13 6.44 -4.05
N ASP A 288 -1.46 6.09 -5.28
CA ASP A 288 -0.49 5.93 -6.36
C ASP A 288 -1.07 6.42 -7.67
N ASP A 289 -0.20 6.95 -8.53
CA ASP A 289 -0.58 7.52 -9.81
C ASP A 289 -0.22 6.61 -11.00
N ALA A 290 -0.96 6.77 -12.08
CA ALA A 290 -0.59 6.21 -13.37
C ALA A 290 -0.65 7.29 -14.44
N THR A 291 0.37 7.31 -15.29
CA THR A 291 0.52 8.27 -16.38
C THR A 291 0.52 7.55 -17.73
N VAL A 292 -0.34 7.99 -18.64
CA VAL A 292 -0.43 7.50 -20.02
C VAL A 292 -0.22 8.67 -20.98
N PRO A 293 0.89 8.73 -21.74
CA PRO A 293 1.11 9.75 -22.76
C PRO A 293 0.19 9.60 -23.97
N PHE A 294 -0.06 10.71 -24.66
CA PHE A 294 -0.75 10.74 -25.94
C PHE A 294 0.23 10.81 -27.12
N ASP A 295 -0.17 10.26 -28.26
CA ASP A 295 0.65 10.26 -29.48
C ASP A 295 -0.05 10.88 -30.71
N GLU A 296 0.76 11.25 -31.69
CA GLU A 296 0.38 11.87 -32.96
C GLU A 296 1.06 11.19 -34.16
N PRO A 297 0.46 11.29 -35.36
CA PRO A 297 1.15 10.89 -36.58
C PRO A 297 2.40 11.75 -36.82
N LEU A 298 3.48 11.12 -37.26
CA LEU A 298 4.73 11.79 -37.63
C LEU A 298 5.04 11.52 -39.09
N LEU A 299 4.58 12.40 -39.98
CA LEU A 299 4.81 12.28 -41.41
C LEU A 299 6.13 12.93 -41.84
N VAL A 300 6.92 12.18 -42.61
CA VAL A 300 8.14 12.64 -43.29
C VAL A 300 7.93 12.48 -44.78
N ALA A 301 8.17 13.53 -45.56
CA ALA A 301 8.04 13.49 -47.01
C ALA A 301 9.39 13.82 -47.65
N LEU A 302 9.92 12.91 -48.47
CA LEU A 302 11.17 13.12 -49.21
C LEU A 302 10.85 13.25 -50.70
N LYS A 303 11.53 14.15 -51.39
CA LYS A 303 11.38 14.33 -52.84
C LYS A 303 12.75 14.31 -53.50
N THR A 304 12.84 13.50 -54.55
CA THR A 304 14.05 13.31 -55.34
C THR A 304 13.71 13.45 -56.81
N ASP A 305 14.71 13.78 -57.61
CA ASP A 305 14.60 13.87 -59.05
C ASP A 305 15.73 13.11 -59.75
N VAL A 306 15.50 12.81 -61.03
CA VAL A 306 16.50 12.22 -61.91
C VAL A 306 16.24 12.66 -63.35
N LEU A 307 17.31 12.90 -64.10
CA LEU A 307 17.24 13.07 -65.55
C LEU A 307 16.84 11.74 -66.19
N GLN A 308 15.56 11.63 -66.56
CA GLN A 308 14.95 10.40 -67.02
C GLN A 308 15.12 10.20 -68.53
N ASN A 309 15.03 11.28 -69.30
CA ASN A 309 15.30 11.29 -70.73
C ASN A 309 16.05 12.56 -71.12
N ASP A 310 17.28 12.38 -71.57
CA ASP A 310 18.13 13.41 -72.16
C ASP A 310 17.86 13.44 -73.68
N ALA A 311 17.13 14.46 -74.13
CA ALA A 311 16.62 14.54 -75.50
C ALA A 311 17.71 14.96 -76.50
N ASP A 312 18.71 15.72 -76.06
CA ASP A 312 19.81 16.21 -76.89
C ASP A 312 21.13 15.45 -76.68
N GLY A 313 21.19 14.58 -75.66
CA GLY A 313 22.35 13.76 -75.34
C GLY A 313 23.50 14.53 -74.68
N SER A 314 23.22 15.72 -74.13
CA SER A 314 24.22 16.62 -73.56
C SER A 314 24.69 16.21 -72.16
N GLY A 315 23.95 15.32 -71.48
CA GLY A 315 24.18 14.93 -70.09
C GLY A 315 23.88 16.03 -69.06
N ASN A 316 23.33 17.16 -69.49
CA ASN A 316 22.92 18.29 -68.65
C ASN A 316 21.45 18.60 -68.88
N LEU A 317 20.85 19.44 -68.02
CA LEU A 317 19.48 19.90 -68.23
C LEU A 317 19.40 20.84 -69.44
N SER A 318 18.52 20.51 -70.38
CA SER A 318 18.26 21.25 -71.60
C SER A 318 16.74 21.32 -71.89
N VAL A 319 16.32 22.27 -72.73
CA VAL A 319 14.92 22.33 -73.18
C VAL A 319 14.61 21.10 -74.04
N GLY A 320 13.58 20.35 -73.66
CA GLY A 320 13.19 19.09 -74.28
C GLY A 320 13.44 17.87 -73.39
N ASP A 321 14.28 17.99 -72.36
CA ASP A 321 14.57 16.89 -71.44
C ASP A 321 13.40 16.57 -70.52
N THR A 322 13.41 15.34 -70.01
CA THR A 322 12.41 14.86 -69.06
C THR A 322 13.05 14.57 -67.70
N LEU A 323 12.56 15.24 -66.65
CA LEU A 323 12.89 14.97 -65.27
C LEU A 323 11.81 14.08 -64.65
N ARG A 324 12.22 13.04 -63.92
CA ARG A 324 11.31 12.22 -63.10
C ARG A 324 11.43 12.62 -61.64
N TYR A 325 10.33 13.03 -61.04
CA TYR A 325 10.23 13.21 -59.59
C TYR A 325 9.72 11.94 -58.92
N THR A 326 10.29 11.62 -57.76
CA THR A 326 9.79 10.59 -56.84
C THR A 326 9.60 11.19 -55.46
N ILE A 327 8.36 11.16 -54.96
CA ILE A 327 8.00 11.60 -53.61
C ILE A 327 7.66 10.38 -52.75
N ARG A 328 8.28 10.29 -51.58
CA ARG A 328 8.03 9.27 -50.57
C ARG A 328 7.44 9.91 -49.34
N VAL A 329 6.20 9.58 -49.01
CA VAL A 329 5.50 10.05 -47.81
C VAL A 329 5.43 8.90 -46.82
N THR A 330 6.16 9.00 -45.71
CA THR A 330 6.27 7.95 -44.69
C THR A 330 5.67 8.42 -43.37
N ASN A 331 4.74 7.64 -42.79
CA ASN A 331 4.29 7.86 -41.42
C ASN A 331 5.20 7.09 -40.44
N ARG A 332 6.16 7.79 -39.83
CA ARG A 332 7.10 7.22 -38.86
C ARG A 332 6.52 7.12 -37.45
N GLY A 333 5.44 7.84 -37.17
CA GLY A 333 4.73 7.77 -35.89
C GLY A 333 3.93 6.48 -35.79
N PRO A 334 3.55 6.01 -34.58
CA PRO A 334 2.75 4.81 -34.44
C PRO A 334 1.25 5.07 -34.60
N VAL A 335 0.82 6.34 -34.59
CA VAL A 335 -0.57 6.74 -34.86
C VAL A 335 -0.79 6.91 -36.36
N GLU A 336 -1.90 6.38 -36.85
CA GLU A 336 -2.36 6.55 -38.23
C GLU A 336 -2.65 8.02 -38.56
N ALA A 337 -2.23 8.45 -39.75
CA ALA A 337 -2.60 9.72 -40.36
C ALA A 337 -3.78 9.52 -41.32
N VAL A 338 -4.78 10.38 -41.25
CA VAL A 338 -5.97 10.37 -42.11
C VAL A 338 -6.07 11.65 -42.94
N ASP A 339 -6.88 11.57 -43.98
CA ASP A 339 -7.07 12.65 -44.97
C ASP A 339 -5.73 13.19 -45.47
N VAL A 340 -4.80 12.26 -45.73
CA VAL A 340 -3.47 12.59 -46.23
C VAL A 340 -3.61 12.99 -47.70
N VAL A 341 -3.29 14.26 -48.00
CA VAL A 341 -3.31 14.82 -49.34
C VAL A 341 -1.93 15.37 -49.67
N LEU A 342 -1.41 14.97 -50.82
CA LEU A 342 -0.18 15.52 -51.40
C LEU A 342 -0.55 16.51 -52.50
N GLU A 343 0.01 17.71 -52.43
CA GLU A 343 -0.11 18.76 -53.43
C GLU A 343 1.28 19.21 -53.88
N ASP A 344 1.48 19.30 -55.19
CA ASP A 344 2.76 19.64 -55.79
C ASP A 344 2.52 20.61 -56.94
N THR A 345 2.98 21.86 -56.78
CA THR A 345 2.82 22.90 -57.79
C THR A 345 4.11 23.02 -58.59
N LEU A 346 4.01 22.75 -59.90
CA LEU A 346 5.14 22.76 -60.80
C LEU A 346 5.61 24.20 -61.09
N MET A 347 6.92 24.39 -61.18
CA MET A 347 7.51 25.67 -61.58
C MET A 347 7.06 26.07 -63.00
N PRO A 348 6.81 27.37 -63.26
CA PRO A 348 6.60 27.84 -64.63
C PRO A 348 7.75 27.44 -65.58
N GLY A 349 7.39 26.89 -66.73
CA GLY A 349 8.34 26.52 -67.79
C GLY A 349 8.68 25.02 -67.85
N VAL A 350 8.28 24.23 -66.86
CA VAL A 350 8.13 22.77 -67.04
C VAL A 350 6.67 22.42 -67.34
N THR A 351 6.46 21.31 -68.03
CA THR A 351 5.11 20.77 -68.33
C THR A 351 5.03 19.32 -67.90
N LEU A 352 4.00 18.95 -67.16
CA LEU A 352 3.73 17.57 -66.79
C LEU A 352 3.55 16.69 -68.03
N LEU A 353 4.24 15.54 -68.07
CA LEU A 353 4.07 14.56 -69.12
C LEU A 353 2.79 13.76 -68.86
N ALA A 354 1.80 13.90 -69.73
CA ALA A 354 0.50 13.23 -69.59
C ALA A 354 0.67 11.70 -69.45
N GLY A 355 0.00 11.12 -68.46
CA GLY A 355 0.05 9.68 -68.18
C GLY A 355 1.29 9.19 -67.44
N SER A 356 2.23 10.07 -67.05
CA SER A 356 3.41 9.69 -66.25
C SER A 356 3.14 9.60 -64.75
N LEU A 357 2.09 10.28 -64.25
CA LEU A 357 1.77 10.30 -62.83
C LEU A 357 1.27 8.94 -62.34
N THR A 358 1.95 8.40 -61.34
CA THR A 358 1.62 7.15 -60.66
C THR A 358 1.66 7.35 -59.15
N THR A 359 0.88 6.54 -58.43
CA THR A 359 0.89 6.50 -56.97
C THR A 359 0.77 5.06 -56.50
N SER A 360 1.48 4.70 -55.41
CA SER A 360 1.39 3.36 -54.81
C SER A 360 0.09 3.14 -54.03
N GLN A 361 -0.57 4.23 -53.62
CA GLN A 361 -1.85 4.20 -52.90
C GLN A 361 -2.66 5.49 -53.12
N GLY A 362 -3.94 5.44 -52.78
CA GLY A 362 -4.83 6.59 -52.93
C GLY A 362 -5.30 6.81 -54.36
N VAL A 363 -5.80 8.02 -54.63
CA VAL A 363 -6.39 8.42 -55.91
C VAL A 363 -5.78 9.74 -56.40
N ILE A 364 -5.50 9.80 -57.70
CA ILE A 364 -5.08 11.03 -58.38
C ILE A 364 -6.31 11.94 -58.51
N VAL A 365 -6.21 13.15 -57.95
CA VAL A 365 -7.26 14.17 -57.98
C VAL A 365 -7.01 15.17 -59.11
N ALA A 366 -5.76 15.57 -59.33
CA ALA A 366 -5.32 16.48 -60.40
C ALA A 366 -3.90 16.15 -60.87
N GLY A 367 -3.52 16.59 -62.07
CA GLY A 367 -2.20 16.31 -62.66
C GLY A 367 -2.21 15.07 -63.57
N SER A 368 -3.24 14.90 -64.39
CA SER A 368 -3.35 13.76 -65.32
C SER A 368 -3.22 14.18 -66.79
N SER A 369 -3.30 15.48 -67.07
CA SER A 369 -3.27 16.03 -68.42
C SER A 369 -1.98 16.80 -68.68
N SER A 370 -1.57 16.84 -69.96
CA SER A 370 -0.48 17.70 -70.39
C SER A 370 -0.83 19.17 -70.13
N GLY A 371 0.06 19.88 -69.45
CA GLY A 371 -0.13 21.29 -69.10
C GLY A 371 -0.80 21.54 -67.74
N ASP A 372 -1.19 20.50 -67.01
CA ASP A 372 -1.55 20.64 -65.60
C ASP A 372 -0.34 21.18 -64.84
N ALA A 373 -0.54 22.29 -64.11
CA ALA A 373 0.52 22.93 -63.31
C ALA A 373 0.55 22.44 -61.86
N VAL A 374 -0.42 21.62 -61.46
CA VAL A 374 -0.57 21.09 -60.10
C VAL A 374 -0.85 19.60 -60.17
N VAL A 375 -0.12 18.85 -59.35
CA VAL A 375 -0.32 17.43 -59.10
C VAL A 375 -0.95 17.30 -57.70
N THR A 376 -2.12 16.68 -57.60
CA THR A 376 -2.82 16.48 -56.33
C THR A 376 -3.21 15.02 -56.17
N ILE A 377 -2.79 14.37 -55.08
CA ILE A 377 -3.09 12.97 -54.78
C ILE A 377 -3.75 12.93 -53.40
N ASN A 378 -4.93 12.32 -53.32
CA ASN A 378 -5.51 11.94 -52.05
C ASN A 378 -4.99 10.55 -51.68
N LEU A 379 -3.98 10.50 -50.81
CA LEU A 379 -3.35 9.27 -50.30
C LEU A 379 -4.25 8.57 -49.28
N GLY A 380 -5.24 9.28 -48.73
CA GLY A 380 -6.24 8.74 -47.80
C GLY A 380 -5.65 8.49 -46.43
N VAL A 381 -5.46 7.21 -46.08
CA VAL A 381 -5.03 6.78 -44.76
C VAL A 381 -3.61 6.22 -44.84
N LEU A 382 -2.71 6.75 -44.02
CA LEU A 382 -1.38 6.21 -43.79
C LEU A 382 -1.28 5.61 -42.38
N PRO A 383 -1.32 4.28 -42.23
CA PRO A 383 -1.11 3.62 -40.94
C PRO A 383 0.19 4.08 -40.27
N GLY A 384 0.29 3.95 -38.96
CA GLY A 384 1.56 4.20 -38.27
C GLY A 384 2.64 3.17 -38.61
N ASN A 385 3.77 3.27 -37.92
CA ASN A 385 4.85 2.29 -37.92
C ASN A 385 5.54 2.12 -39.29
N ASN A 386 5.96 3.25 -39.89
CA ASN A 386 6.71 3.35 -41.14
C ASN A 386 5.93 2.90 -42.39
N SER A 387 4.60 3.08 -42.41
CA SER A 387 3.85 2.92 -43.67
C SER A 387 4.26 4.02 -44.66
N GLU A 388 4.28 3.69 -45.95
CA GLU A 388 4.81 4.56 -47.01
C GLU A 388 3.86 4.65 -48.22
N ALA A 389 3.64 5.87 -48.71
CA ALA A 389 3.11 6.17 -50.05
C ALA A 389 4.24 6.65 -50.96
N VAL A 390 4.24 6.19 -52.21
CA VAL A 390 5.19 6.64 -53.23
C VAL A 390 4.41 7.24 -54.39
N VAL A 391 4.74 8.46 -54.77
CA VAL A 391 4.20 9.17 -55.93
C VAL A 391 5.34 9.44 -56.91
N GLN A 392 5.13 9.17 -58.20
CA GLN A 392 6.10 9.46 -59.26
C GLN A 392 5.44 10.15 -60.43
N PHE A 393 6.11 11.13 -61.02
CA PHE A 393 5.66 11.78 -62.26
C PHE A 393 6.83 12.37 -63.03
N ASP A 394 6.63 12.55 -64.33
CA ASP A 394 7.64 13.06 -65.24
C ASP A 394 7.23 14.46 -65.73
N VAL A 395 8.18 15.39 -65.80
CA VAL A 395 7.99 16.72 -66.39
C VAL A 395 8.97 16.94 -67.53
N VAL A 396 8.51 17.60 -68.58
CA VAL A 396 9.34 18.03 -69.71
C VAL A 396 9.75 19.50 -69.49
N ILE A 397 11.03 19.80 -69.70
CA ILE A 397 11.54 21.17 -69.69
C ILE A 397 11.10 21.84 -70.99
N ALA A 398 10.10 22.73 -70.92
CA ALA A 398 9.46 23.29 -72.11
C ALA A 398 10.01 24.69 -72.47
N ASN A 399 9.92 25.64 -71.54
CA ASN A 399 10.17 27.07 -71.81
C ASN A 399 10.95 27.75 -70.68
N ILE A 400 11.98 27.09 -70.15
CA ILE A 400 12.88 27.68 -69.14
C ILE A 400 14.13 28.19 -69.84
N ASN A 401 14.44 29.48 -69.65
CA ASN A 401 15.74 30.01 -70.05
C ASN A 401 16.79 29.60 -69.01
N LEU A 402 17.37 28.43 -69.21
CA LEU A 402 18.38 27.85 -68.32
C LEU A 402 19.69 28.66 -68.27
N ALA A 403 19.90 29.59 -69.21
CA ALA A 403 21.05 30.51 -69.15
C ALA A 403 20.87 31.62 -68.09
N THR A 404 19.62 31.96 -67.75
CA THR A 404 19.30 32.98 -66.72
C THR A 404 18.73 32.37 -65.44
N ASN A 405 18.17 31.17 -65.51
CA ASN A 405 17.72 30.39 -64.36
C ASN A 405 18.26 28.96 -64.49
N PRO A 406 19.48 28.68 -64.02
CA PRO A 406 20.16 27.41 -64.28
C PRO A 406 19.58 26.24 -63.50
N CYS A 407 18.57 26.46 -62.64
CA CYS A 407 18.03 25.46 -61.76
C CYS A 407 16.50 25.33 -61.89
N ILE A 408 16.02 24.10 -61.82
CA ILE A 408 14.62 23.74 -61.68
C ILE A 408 14.41 23.35 -60.22
N THR A 409 13.53 24.06 -59.52
CA THR A 409 13.18 23.78 -58.13
C THR A 409 11.77 23.23 -58.06
N ASN A 410 11.53 22.26 -57.19
CA ASN A 410 10.22 21.67 -57.04
C ASN A 410 9.95 21.25 -55.59
N GLN A 411 8.84 21.73 -55.02
CA GLN A 411 8.48 21.53 -53.61
C GLN A 411 7.04 21.02 -53.53
N ALA A 412 6.83 19.86 -52.92
CA ALA A 412 5.49 19.38 -52.62
C ALA A 412 5.15 19.62 -51.15
N THR A 413 3.85 19.69 -50.88
CA THR A 413 3.25 19.83 -49.56
C THR A 413 2.38 18.61 -49.28
N VAL A 414 2.49 18.04 -48.08
CA VAL A 414 1.62 16.98 -47.56
C VAL A 414 0.78 17.57 -46.44
N ILE A 415 -0.53 17.50 -46.58
CA ILE A 415 -1.51 17.92 -45.58
C ILE A 415 -2.10 16.65 -44.98
N HIS A 416 -2.21 16.58 -43.66
CA HIS A 416 -2.79 15.44 -42.97
C HIS A 416 -3.50 15.83 -41.70
N ARG A 417 -4.15 14.85 -41.08
CA ARG A 417 -4.74 14.97 -39.75
C ARG A 417 -4.57 13.66 -38.96
N ALA A 418 -4.62 13.72 -37.64
CA ALA A 418 -4.69 12.52 -36.80
C ALA A 418 -6.12 11.93 -36.82
N VAL A 419 -6.25 10.60 -36.87
CA VAL A 419 -7.56 9.91 -36.79
C VAL A 419 -8.41 10.52 -35.67
N GLY A 420 -9.64 10.95 -35.99
CA GLY A 420 -10.66 11.41 -35.04
C GLY A 420 -10.51 12.84 -34.51
N THR A 421 -9.52 13.62 -34.96
CA THR A 421 -9.47 15.06 -34.65
C THR A 421 -10.44 15.79 -35.60
N PRO A 422 -11.39 16.61 -35.12
CA PRO A 422 -12.36 17.29 -35.99
C PRO A 422 -11.81 18.58 -36.62
N SER A 423 -10.67 19.09 -36.12
CA SER A 423 -9.98 20.27 -36.65
C SER A 423 -8.48 20.16 -36.38
N GLY A 424 -7.67 20.88 -37.17
CA GLY A 424 -6.20 20.82 -37.14
C GLY A 424 -5.65 20.01 -38.30
N GLN A 425 -5.21 20.72 -39.34
CA GLN A 425 -4.41 20.13 -40.43
C GLN A 425 -2.94 20.39 -40.13
N ALA A 426 -2.15 19.33 -40.08
CA ALA A 426 -0.71 19.43 -40.07
C ALA A 426 -0.20 19.48 -41.51
N VAL A 427 0.85 20.27 -41.72
CA VAL A 427 1.43 20.53 -43.04
C VAL A 427 2.90 20.15 -42.99
N VAL A 428 3.34 19.28 -43.89
CA VAL A 428 4.71 18.81 -44.04
C VAL A 428 5.18 19.18 -45.44
N GLN A 429 6.27 19.94 -45.55
CA GLN A 429 6.94 20.15 -46.83
C GLN A 429 7.82 18.94 -47.15
N THR A 430 7.92 18.57 -48.43
CA THR A 430 8.94 17.62 -48.86
C THR A 430 10.35 18.13 -48.56
N ASP A 431 11.30 17.21 -48.45
CA ASP A 431 12.71 17.50 -48.19
C ASP A 431 13.56 16.91 -49.32
N ASP A 432 14.56 17.64 -49.80
CA ASP A 432 15.56 17.09 -50.74
C ASP A 432 16.62 16.32 -49.94
N PRO A 433 16.65 14.98 -50.02
CA PRO A 433 17.59 14.20 -49.22
C PRO A 433 19.06 14.42 -49.65
N ASN A 434 19.32 15.12 -50.74
CA ASN A 434 20.67 15.44 -51.20
C ASN A 434 21.23 16.72 -50.54
N THR A 435 20.42 17.49 -49.83
CA THR A 435 20.84 18.71 -49.12
C THR A 435 20.73 18.52 -47.61
N PRO A 436 21.43 19.34 -46.80
CA PRO A 436 21.36 19.26 -45.35
C PRO A 436 20.20 20.06 -44.73
N LEU A 437 19.42 20.80 -45.52
CA LEU A 437 18.40 21.73 -45.03
C LEU A 437 17.03 21.06 -45.01
N ASN A 438 16.54 20.72 -43.82
CA ASN A 438 15.22 20.09 -43.69
C ASN A 438 14.07 20.93 -44.30
N GLY A 439 13.24 20.26 -45.10
CA GLY A 439 12.02 20.81 -45.69
C GLY A 439 12.30 21.80 -46.83
N ASP A 440 13.45 21.67 -47.49
CA ASP A 440 13.79 22.45 -48.67
C ASP A 440 13.32 21.77 -49.97
N ALA A 441 13.37 22.54 -51.05
CA ALA A 441 12.88 22.11 -52.35
C ALA A 441 13.93 21.23 -53.03
N THR A 442 13.47 20.22 -53.77
CA THR A 442 14.36 19.47 -54.66
C THR A 442 14.86 20.39 -55.76
N VAL A 443 16.19 20.50 -55.91
CA VAL A 443 16.83 21.41 -56.85
C VAL A 443 17.70 20.65 -57.86
N SER A 444 17.35 20.78 -59.13
CA SER A 444 18.10 20.27 -60.28
C SER A 444 18.78 21.42 -61.02
N CYS A 445 20.11 21.52 -61.02
CA CYS A 445 20.85 22.59 -61.68
C CYS A 445 21.74 22.10 -62.83
N ILE A 446 21.97 22.96 -63.83
CA ILE A 446 23.09 22.78 -64.76
C ILE A 446 24.39 23.01 -63.97
N PRO A 447 25.36 22.08 -64.02
CA PRO A 447 26.68 22.28 -63.45
C PRO A 447 27.31 23.56 -64.01
N THR A 448 27.55 24.56 -63.17
CA THR A 448 28.35 25.71 -63.57
C THR A 448 29.79 25.21 -63.73
N GLY A 449 30.39 25.42 -64.91
CA GLY A 449 31.74 24.96 -65.24
C GLY A 449 32.87 25.65 -64.48
N LEU A 450 32.82 25.66 -63.15
CA LEU A 450 33.92 25.92 -62.23
C LEU A 450 33.92 24.81 -61.18
N ASP A 451 34.23 23.60 -61.66
CA ASP A 451 34.79 22.56 -60.82
C ASP A 451 36.23 22.98 -60.47
N ASP A 452 36.42 23.57 -59.29
CA ASP A 452 37.74 23.72 -58.66
C ASP A 452 38.21 22.35 -58.12
N GLY A 453 38.17 21.30 -58.94
CA GLY A 453 38.95 20.06 -58.85
C GLY A 453 38.95 19.27 -57.54
N ASP A 454 38.01 19.46 -56.61
CA ASP A 454 38.03 18.84 -55.29
C ASP A 454 36.85 17.87 -55.01
N GLU A 455 36.16 17.37 -56.04
CA GLU A 455 35.40 16.12 -55.92
C GLU A 455 36.03 14.97 -56.74
N PRO A 456 36.29 13.80 -56.12
CA PRO A 456 36.96 12.70 -56.79
C PRO A 456 35.98 11.98 -57.72
N SER A 457 36.35 11.97 -59.00
CA SER A 457 35.78 11.11 -60.04
C SER A 457 35.68 9.64 -59.59
N GLY A 458 34.48 9.07 -59.73
CA GLY A 458 34.29 7.63 -59.94
C GLY A 458 34.40 6.75 -58.70
N GLY A 459 33.28 6.53 -58.02
CA GLY A 459 33.14 5.44 -57.07
C GLY A 459 31.70 5.32 -56.59
N GLN A 460 31.10 4.14 -56.80
CA GLN A 460 29.79 3.80 -56.24
C GLN A 460 29.74 4.13 -54.74
N LEU A 461 28.94 5.12 -54.36
CA LEU A 461 28.62 5.35 -52.96
C LEU A 461 27.37 4.55 -52.59
N ASN A 462 27.59 3.24 -52.48
CA ASN A 462 26.92 2.48 -51.45
C ASN A 462 27.50 2.99 -50.12
N ARG A 463 26.88 4.01 -49.51
CA ARG A 463 27.23 4.46 -48.15
C ARG A 463 26.00 4.40 -47.24
N PRO A 464 26.20 3.97 -46.00
CA PRO A 464 25.16 3.35 -45.20
C PRO A 464 24.20 4.39 -44.64
N LEU A 465 22.95 3.95 -44.44
CA LEU A 465 21.94 4.57 -43.59
C LEU A 465 22.57 5.35 -42.43
N TYR A 466 22.37 6.67 -42.40
CA TYR A 466 22.41 7.42 -41.16
C TYR A 466 21.26 6.90 -40.28
N LEU A 467 21.60 6.09 -39.26
CA LEU A 467 20.71 5.88 -38.13
C LEU A 467 20.53 7.23 -37.40
N PRO A 468 19.30 7.69 -37.14
CA PRO A 468 19.11 8.78 -36.20
C PRO A 468 19.41 8.28 -34.80
N VAL A 469 20.18 9.08 -34.08
CA VAL A 469 20.43 8.99 -32.65
C VAL A 469 19.09 8.92 -31.92
N ALA A 470 18.84 7.82 -31.23
CA ALA A 470 17.76 7.73 -30.25
C ALA A 470 18.07 8.72 -29.12
N MET A 471 17.30 9.81 -29.02
CA MET A 471 17.12 10.46 -27.72
C MET A 471 16.17 9.59 -26.92
N ARG A 472 16.64 9.18 -25.73
CA ARG A 472 15.87 8.47 -24.71
C ARG A 472 14.85 9.39 -24.06
#